data_AF-A0A177NC24-F1
#
_entry.id   AF-A0A177NC24-F1
#
_cell.length_a   1.000
_cell.length_b   1.000
_cell.length_c   1.000
_cell.angle_alpha   90.00
_cell.angle_beta   90.00
_cell.angle_gamma   90.00
#
_symmetry.space_group_name_H-M   'P 1'
#
loop_
_entity.id
_entity.type
_entity.pdbx_description
1 polymer ?
#
loop_
_entity_poly.entity_id
_entity_poly.type
_entity_poly.pdbx_seq_one_letter_code
_entity_poly.pdbx_strand_id
1 'polypeptide(L)'
;MPFPRASSNSAFIVGISLSAPTYLLYILKASGLSAYGVDNPEVFAGIVTYGLLTLLLFVIDIRSLAPKALKTSIPWVYFPTNQAGWNYLFRLLGRVLVWLLGIATGAGLLAALQYLMKLF
;
A
#
# COMPACT_ATOMS: atom_id res chain seq x y z
N MET A 1 10.80 4.07 21.17
CA MET A 1 10.97 4.68 19.83
C MET A 1 9.65 5.30 19.40
N PRO A 2 9.62 6.53 18.84
CA PRO A 2 8.39 7.11 18.33
C PRO A 2 7.89 6.25 17.17
N PHE A 3 6.68 5.75 17.34
CA PHE A 3 6.04 4.81 16.43
C PHE A 3 5.69 5.60 15.14
N PRO A 4 6.01 5.09 13.93
CA PRO A 4 6.01 5.87 12.69
C PRO A 4 4.67 6.57 12.43
N ARG A 5 4.73 7.82 11.95
CA ARG A 5 3.53 8.60 11.55
C ARG A 5 3.32 8.44 10.05
N ALA A 6 2.08 8.24 9.63
CA ALA A 6 1.77 8.08 8.21
C ALA A 6 1.98 9.40 7.45
N SER A 7 2.79 9.36 6.41
CA SER A 7 3.14 10.48 5.54
C SER A 7 3.05 10.07 4.07
N SER A 8 3.05 11.03 3.15
CA SER A 8 3.11 10.72 1.71
C SER A 8 4.37 9.92 1.36
N ASN A 9 5.50 10.21 2.00
CA ASN A 9 6.75 9.46 1.77
C ASN A 9 6.63 8.00 2.23
N SER A 10 6.10 7.77 3.44
CA SER A 10 5.90 6.39 3.91
C SER A 10 4.90 5.63 3.04
N ALA A 11 3.83 6.31 2.59
CA ALA A 11 2.85 5.74 1.67
C ALA A 11 3.50 5.32 0.34
N PHE A 12 4.33 6.18 -0.26
CA PHE A 12 5.02 5.89 -1.51
C PHE A 12 6.01 4.73 -1.38
N ILE A 13 6.88 4.77 -0.37
CA ILE A 13 7.91 3.74 -0.13
C ILE A 13 7.25 2.38 0.10
N VAL A 14 6.19 2.35 0.90
CA VAL A 14 5.43 1.12 1.17
C VAL A 14 4.73 0.61 -0.09
N GLY A 15 4.19 1.51 -0.93
CA GLY A 15 3.64 1.15 -2.24
C GLY A 15 4.67 0.47 -3.12
N ILE A 16 5.89 1.00 -3.20
CA ILE A 16 7.00 0.35 -3.90
C ILE A 16 7.32 -1.02 -3.28
N SER A 17 7.35 -1.11 -1.95
CA SER A 17 7.68 -2.36 -1.24
C SER A 17 6.71 -3.50 -1.52
N LEU A 18 5.48 -3.22 -1.99
CA LEU A 18 4.52 -4.25 -2.41
C LEU A 18 4.88 -4.88 -3.76
N SER A 19 5.47 -4.09 -4.66
CA SER A 19 5.84 -4.53 -6.01
C SER A 19 7.09 -5.42 -6.03
N ALA A 20 8.05 -5.19 -5.14
CA ALA A 20 9.30 -5.95 -5.08
C ALA A 20 9.11 -7.45 -4.77
N PRO A 21 8.38 -7.86 -3.71
CA PRO A 21 8.20 -9.28 -3.38
C PRO A 21 7.30 -9.99 -4.39
N THR A 22 6.27 -9.33 -4.93
CA THR A 22 5.43 -9.90 -6.01
C THR A 22 6.26 -10.22 -7.24
N TYR A 23 7.13 -9.29 -7.63
CA TYR A 23 7.99 -9.48 -8.79
C TYR A 23 9.11 -10.50 -8.53
N LEU A 24 9.69 -10.54 -7.33
CA LEU A 24 10.65 -11.57 -6.94
C LEU A 24 10.03 -12.97 -7.07
N LEU A 25 8.80 -13.15 -6.58
CA LEU A 25 8.07 -14.42 -6.71
C LEU A 25 7.80 -14.79 -8.17
N TYR A 26 7.50 -13.80 -9.00
CA TYR A 26 7.35 -14.00 -10.43
C TYR A 26 8.66 -14.49 -11.08
N ILE A 27 9.81 -13.86 -10.78
CA ILE A 27 11.12 -14.30 -11.27
C ILE A 27 11.44 -15.71 -10.80
N LEU A 28 11.32 -15.98 -9.49
CA LEU A 28 11.64 -17.29 -8.91
C LEU A 28 10.84 -18.41 -9.56
N LYS A 29 9.55 -18.17 -9.84
CA LYS A 29 8.71 -19.13 -10.57
C LYS A 29 9.14 -19.25 -12.04
N ALA A 30 9.37 -18.15 -12.74
CA ALA A 30 9.79 -18.16 -14.15
C ALA A 30 11.15 -18.84 -14.35
N SER A 31 12.06 -18.75 -13.38
CA SER A 31 13.37 -19.41 -13.38
C SER A 31 13.33 -20.87 -12.92
N GLY A 32 12.17 -21.41 -12.55
CA GLY A 32 12.03 -22.79 -12.05
C GLY A 32 12.62 -23.01 -10.65
N LEU A 33 12.99 -21.93 -9.94
CA LEU A 33 13.55 -21.97 -8.58
C LEU A 33 12.48 -22.07 -7.49
N SER A 34 11.22 -21.83 -7.84
CA SER A 34 10.06 -21.96 -6.95
C SER A 34 8.88 -22.59 -7.68
N ALA A 35 8.20 -23.54 -7.03
CA ALA A 35 6.91 -24.06 -7.48
C ALA A 35 5.76 -23.05 -7.21
N TYR A 36 5.98 -22.10 -6.31
CA TYR A 36 5.00 -21.11 -5.87
C TYR A 36 5.28 -19.75 -6.51
N GLY A 37 4.25 -19.15 -7.10
CA GLY A 37 4.28 -17.81 -7.67
C GLY A 37 3.04 -17.01 -7.29
N VAL A 38 2.87 -15.85 -7.90
CA VAL A 38 1.78 -14.90 -7.59
C VAL A 38 0.40 -15.45 -7.93
N ASP A 39 0.33 -16.49 -8.76
CA ASP A 39 -0.88 -17.23 -9.12
C ASP A 39 -1.29 -18.29 -8.07
N ASN A 40 -0.42 -18.59 -7.09
CA ASN A 40 -0.81 -19.44 -5.98
C ASN A 40 -1.74 -18.66 -5.01
N PRO A 41 -2.93 -19.20 -4.67
CA PRO A 41 -3.90 -18.49 -3.83
C PRO A 41 -3.39 -18.10 -2.44
N GLU A 42 -2.56 -18.94 -1.81
CA GLU A 42 -2.03 -18.69 -0.48
C GLU A 42 -0.98 -17.57 -0.49
N VAL A 43 -0.11 -17.58 -1.50
CA VAL A 43 0.88 -16.52 -1.72
C VAL A 43 0.20 -15.19 -2.02
N PHE A 44 -0.82 -15.22 -2.88
CA PHE A 44 -1.64 -14.05 -3.20
C PHE A 44 -2.33 -13.49 -1.95
N ALA A 45 -2.95 -14.36 -1.13
CA ALA A 45 -3.57 -13.96 0.13
C ALA A 45 -2.56 -13.32 1.11
N GLY A 46 -1.34 -13.85 1.16
CA GLY A 46 -0.24 -13.27 1.93
C GLY A 46 0.14 -11.86 1.47
N ILE A 47 0.29 -11.65 0.15
CA ILE A 47 0.57 -10.34 -0.45
C ILE A 47 -0.56 -9.34 -0.14
N VAL A 48 -1.82 -9.76 -0.30
CA VAL A 48 -2.98 -8.92 0.00
C VAL A 48 -3.00 -8.55 1.49
N THR A 49 -2.75 -9.52 2.37
CA THR A 49 -2.70 -9.28 3.83
C THR A 49 -1.60 -8.28 4.19
N TYR A 50 -0.40 -8.45 3.61
CA TYR A 50 0.69 -7.49 3.76
C TYR A 50 0.30 -6.10 3.24
N GLY A 51 -0.35 -6.02 2.07
CA GLY A 51 -0.85 -4.77 1.51
C GLY A 51 -1.86 -4.07 2.41
N LEU A 52 -2.79 -4.81 3.00
CA LEU A 52 -3.78 -4.28 3.94
C LEU A 52 -3.12 -3.77 5.24
N LEU A 53 -2.21 -4.56 5.82
CA LEU A 53 -1.49 -4.15 7.04
C LEU A 53 -0.68 -2.88 6.82
N THR A 54 0.01 -2.79 5.68
CA THR A 54 0.85 -1.64 5.38
C THR A 54 0.03 -0.40 5.00
N LEU A 55 -1.09 -0.56 4.30
CA LEU A 55 -2.08 0.50 4.07
C LEU A 55 -2.59 1.06 5.41
N LEU A 56 -2.99 0.18 6.33
CA LEU A 56 -3.50 0.59 7.63
C LEU A 56 -2.43 1.37 8.43
N LEU A 57 -1.21 0.86 8.51
CA LEU A 57 -0.13 1.43 9.34
C LEU A 57 0.48 2.70 8.75
N PHE A 58 0.75 2.73 7.44
CA PHE A 58 1.59 3.75 6.81
C PHE A 58 0.83 4.72 5.92
N VAL A 59 -0.45 4.45 5.63
CA VAL A 59 -1.31 5.30 4.79
C VAL A 59 -2.48 5.85 5.61
N ILE A 60 -3.21 4.99 6.32
CA ILE A 60 -4.40 5.38 7.10
C ILE A 60 -4.01 5.99 8.45
N ASP A 61 -2.90 5.55 9.04
CA ASP A 61 -2.50 5.84 10.41
C ASP A 61 -3.53 5.31 11.40
N ILE A 62 -3.45 4.02 11.75
CA ILE A 62 -4.38 3.32 12.68
C ILE A 62 -4.62 4.09 13.98
N ARG A 63 -3.67 4.91 14.44
CA ARG A 63 -3.84 5.76 15.64
C ARG A 63 -4.87 6.86 15.49
N SER A 64 -5.26 7.16 14.25
CA SER A 64 -6.26 8.15 13.87
C SER A 64 -7.60 7.52 13.50
N LEU A 65 -7.86 6.23 13.80
CA LEU A 65 -9.13 5.56 13.48
C LEU A 65 -10.36 6.10 14.24
N ALA A 66 -10.17 7.04 15.17
CA ALA A 66 -11.27 7.77 15.80
C ALA A 66 -10.86 9.21 16.12
N PRO A 67 -10.59 10.08 15.12
CA PRO A 67 -10.39 11.48 15.41
C PRO A 67 -11.74 12.03 15.87
N LYS A 68 -11.77 12.75 17.01
CA LYS A 68 -13.00 13.42 17.49
C LYS A 68 -13.68 14.27 16.40
N ALA A 69 -12.92 14.71 15.39
CA ALA A 69 -13.36 15.49 14.23
C ALA A 69 -14.17 14.71 13.16
N LEU A 70 -14.15 13.37 13.16
CA LEU A 70 -14.96 12.53 12.23
C LEU A 70 -16.14 11.83 12.93
N LYS A 71 -16.25 11.94 14.27
CA LYS A 71 -17.39 11.37 14.99
C LYS A 71 -18.64 12.20 14.68
N THR A 72 -19.55 11.62 13.90
CA THR A 72 -20.93 12.12 13.84
C THR A 72 -21.68 11.71 15.10
N SER A 73 -22.85 12.30 15.36
CA SER A 73 -23.75 11.88 16.44
C SER A 73 -24.35 10.49 16.21
N ILE A 74 -24.19 9.91 15.03
CA ILE A 74 -24.68 8.59 14.65
C ILE A 74 -23.54 7.57 14.87
N PRO A 75 -23.76 6.52 15.69
CA PRO A 75 -22.76 5.47 15.87
C PRO A 75 -22.36 4.88 14.50
N TRP A 76 -21.06 4.67 14.29
CA TRP A 76 -20.49 4.01 13.09
C TRP A 76 -20.49 4.80 11.78
N VAL A 77 -21.08 6.00 11.75
CA VAL A 77 -21.04 6.86 10.56
C VAL A 77 -19.94 7.91 10.76
N TYR A 78 -18.80 7.74 10.07
CA TYR A 78 -17.69 8.69 10.10
C TYR A 78 -17.72 9.59 8.85
N PHE A 79 -18.48 10.68 8.92
CA PHE A 79 -18.47 11.73 7.91
C PHE A 79 -17.83 13.00 8.48
N PRO A 80 -17.09 13.77 7.66
CA PRO A 80 -16.52 15.04 8.07
C PRO A 80 -17.63 16.05 8.42
N THR A 81 -17.74 16.40 9.70
CA THR A 81 -18.72 17.38 10.21
C THR A 81 -18.18 18.80 10.26
N ASN A 82 -16.87 18.97 10.07
CA ASN A 82 -16.18 20.26 10.08
C ASN A 82 -15.03 20.30 9.05
N GLN A 83 -14.48 21.49 8.83
CA GLN A 83 -13.38 21.71 7.88
C GLN A 83 -12.13 20.87 8.23
N ALA A 84 -11.89 20.62 9.51
CA ALA A 84 -10.79 19.77 9.97
C ALA A 84 -10.97 18.30 9.53
N GLY A 85 -12.20 17.78 9.58
CA GLY A 85 -12.56 16.45 9.08
C GLY A 85 -12.39 16.34 7.56
N TRP A 86 -12.80 17.35 6.80
CA TRP A 86 -12.58 17.40 5.35
C TRP A 86 -11.08 17.43 5.01
N ASN A 87 -10.30 18.27 5.68
CA ASN A 87 -8.86 18.33 5.50
C ASN A 87 -8.18 17.00 5.81
N TYR A 88 -8.65 16.29 6.84
CA TYR A 88 -8.17 14.94 7.14
C TYR A 88 -8.51 13.95 6.03
N LEU A 89 -9.77 13.94 5.55
CA LEU A 89 -10.21 13.05 4.48
C LEU A 89 -9.41 13.27 3.19
N PHE A 90 -9.21 14.53 2.78
CA PHE A 90 -8.42 14.85 1.58
C PHE A 90 -6.94 14.45 1.73
N ARG A 91 -6.34 14.66 2.92
CA ARG A 91 -4.97 14.18 3.18
C ARG A 91 -4.88 12.65 3.15
N LEU A 92 -5.89 11.96 3.68
CA LEU A 92 -5.98 10.51 3.62
C LEU A 92 -6.06 10.03 2.17
N LEU A 93 -6.98 10.60 1.39
CA LEU A 93 -7.13 10.28 -0.03
C LEU A 93 -5.84 10.55 -0.80
N GLY A 94 -5.19 11.69 -0.56
CA GLY A 94 -3.88 12.01 -1.14
C GLY A 94 -2.82 10.97 -0.83
N ARG A 95 -2.75 10.47 0.42
CA ARG A 95 -1.82 9.39 0.79
C ARG A 95 -2.17 8.06 0.13
N VAL A 96 -3.45 7.73 -0.03
CA VAL A 96 -3.88 6.53 -0.77
C VAL A 96 -3.47 6.63 -2.24
N LEU A 97 -3.67 7.78 -2.88
CA LEU A 97 -3.22 8.01 -4.25
C LEU A 97 -1.70 7.88 -4.37
N VAL A 98 -0.94 8.45 -3.43
CA VAL A 98 0.53 8.32 -3.41
C VAL A 98 0.98 6.87 -3.17
N TRP A 99 0.26 6.10 -2.35
CA TRP A 99 0.53 4.67 -2.16
C TRP A 99 0.29 3.88 -3.45
N LEU A 100 -0.83 4.13 -4.16
CA LEU A 100 -1.11 3.53 -5.46
C LEU A 100 -0.06 3.92 -6.51
N LEU A 101 0.39 5.19 -6.52
CA LEU A 101 1.50 5.63 -7.37
C LEU A 101 2.79 4.87 -7.05
N GLY A 102 3.11 4.65 -5.78
CA GLY A 102 4.26 3.83 -5.37
C GLY A 102 4.19 2.41 -5.91
N ILE A 103 3.02 1.76 -5.85
CA ILE A 103 2.80 0.42 -6.43
C ILE A 103 3.03 0.45 -7.94
N ALA A 104 2.43 1.42 -8.64
CA ALA A 104 2.54 1.55 -10.09
C ALA A 104 3.98 1.85 -10.55
N THR A 105 4.69 2.74 -9.86
CA THR A 105 6.10 3.05 -10.13
C THR A 105 6.97 1.82 -9.92
N GLY A 106 6.79 1.11 -8.81
CA GLY A 106 7.52 -0.12 -8.53
C GLY A 106 7.28 -1.19 -9.59
N ALA A 107 6.01 -1.44 -9.96
CA ALA A 107 5.66 -2.37 -11.03
C ALA A 107 6.26 -1.95 -12.39
N GLY A 108 6.22 -0.66 -12.73
CA GLY A 108 6.78 -0.12 -13.98
C GLY A 108 8.30 -0.26 -14.05
N LEU A 109 9.02 0.04 -12.97
CA LEU A 109 10.48 -0.14 -12.88
C LEU A 109 10.86 -1.61 -13.07
N LEU A 110 10.13 -2.51 -12.43
CA LEU A 110 10.39 -3.94 -12.50
C LEU A 110 10.09 -4.51 -13.90
N ALA A 111 9.00 -4.07 -14.54
CA ALA A 111 8.70 -4.41 -15.92
C ALA A 111 9.78 -3.91 -16.90
N ALA A 112 10.28 -2.68 -16.71
CA ALA A 112 11.38 -2.14 -17.50
C ALA A 112 12.68 -2.93 -17.32
N LEU A 113 13.00 -3.33 -16.08
CA LEU A 113 14.13 -4.21 -15.79
C LEU A 113 13.97 -5.58 -16.46
N GLN A 114 12.77 -6.16 -16.47
CA GLN A 114 12.50 -7.40 -17.21
C GLN A 114 12.82 -7.27 -18.68
N TYR A 115 12.36 -6.18 -19.28
CA TYR A 115 12.53 -5.93 -20.70
C TYR A 115 14.01 -5.80 -21.04
N LEU A 116 14.77 -5.04 -20.24
CA LEU A 116 16.21 -4.92 -20.39
C LEU A 116 16.92 -6.28 -20.24
N MET A 117 16.57 -7.07 -19.23
CA MET A 117 17.15 -8.40 -19.02
C MET A 117 16.89 -9.39 -20.16
N LYS A 118 15.79 -9.24 -20.90
CA LYS A 118 15.51 -10.08 -22.08
C LYS A 118 16.28 -9.65 -23.32
N LEU A 119 16.81 -8.43 -23.33
CA LEU A 119 17.53 -7.84 -24.46
C LEU A 119 19.02 -8.23 -24.47
N PHE A 120 19.56 -8.63 -23.32
CA PHE A 120 20.93 -9.13 -23.12
C PHE A 120 20.94 -10.65 -22.99
#